data_AF-A0A946CPP3-F1
#
_entry.id   AF-A0A946CPP3-F1
#
_cell.length_a   1.000
_cell.length_b   1.000
_cell.length_c   1.000
_cell.angle_alpha   90.00
_cell.angle_beta   90.00
_cell.angle_gamma   90.00
#
_symmetry.space_group_name_H-M   'P 1'
#
loop_
_entity.id
_entity.type
_entity.pdbx_description
1 polymer ?
#
loop_
_entity_poly.entity_id
_entity_poly.type
_entity_poly.pdbx_seq_one_letter_code
_entity_poly.pdbx_strand_id
1 'polypeptide(L)'
;MPERDEMTETMRMRPNPVRQLVYVVVTVASIAAGYFAYLYFVGPKAPPEKVETAEKTQPKPSPEPWYKKQTPPPTLITTPDLPIFPEPEEEKITPPERHKAYEEALPRDTYEAPTPPAPVAAAPTTPTAPAPRVKPDDTAALPTWQRYALPVPDTGTAPVIAVVIDDMGIDVKRSTRISNLGGPMTLSYLTYGKNLPKQTSQAATRGHELMLHVAMEPSSKAVDPGPNVLLTELDGNELRRRLDWGFGRFEGYTGINNHMGSKFTSDEAGMRVVMDEVRRRGLLFLDSRTTGGTVGPRLARAAGVPVAERNVFIDNDNKVASINKQLAEVEAVAQRQGYAVAIGHPREATIKALGPWLAEVQNRGFRLVPLTTIVKRLN
;
A
#
# COMPACT_ATOMS: atom_id res chain seq x y z
N MET A 1 -72.04 -30.44 76.04
CA MET A 1 -71.22 -29.79 77.08
C MET A 1 -70.20 -30.79 77.59
N PRO A 2 -68.96 -30.39 77.96
CA PRO A 2 -68.11 -29.35 77.38
C PRO A 2 -66.60 -29.79 77.28
N GLU A 3 -65.80 -28.97 76.58
CA GLU A 3 -64.39 -28.56 76.84
C GLU A 3 -63.36 -29.52 77.48
N ARG A 4 -62.17 -29.60 76.86
CA ARG A 4 -60.92 -29.04 77.42
C ARG A 4 -59.75 -29.07 76.42
N ASP A 5 -59.13 -27.91 76.28
CA ASP A 5 -57.79 -27.64 75.75
C ASP A 5 -56.71 -28.42 76.50
N GLU A 6 -55.68 -28.90 75.80
CA GLU A 6 -54.33 -28.89 76.36
C GLU A 6 -53.27 -28.77 75.24
N MET A 7 -52.50 -27.69 75.33
CA MET A 7 -51.41 -27.31 74.44
C MET A 7 -50.16 -28.18 74.72
N THR A 8 -49.60 -28.83 73.69
CA THR A 8 -48.20 -29.28 73.71
C THR A 8 -47.32 -28.28 72.96
N GLU A 9 -46.67 -27.42 73.73
CA GLU A 9 -45.67 -26.45 73.29
C GLU A 9 -44.38 -27.19 72.87
N THR A 10 -44.13 -27.30 71.55
CA THR A 10 -42.84 -27.81 71.05
C THR A 10 -41.76 -26.76 71.27
N MET A 11 -40.92 -26.98 72.28
CA MET A 11 -39.74 -26.17 72.61
C MET A 11 -38.75 -26.18 71.43
N ARG A 12 -38.84 -25.18 70.54
CA ARG A 12 -37.83 -24.93 69.49
C ARG A 12 -36.57 -24.38 70.15
N MET A 13 -35.58 -25.24 70.40
CA MET A 13 -34.23 -24.80 70.78
C MET A 13 -33.66 -23.90 69.68
N ARG A 14 -33.38 -22.64 70.01
CA ARG A 14 -32.66 -21.73 69.12
C ARG A 14 -31.19 -22.15 69.08
N PRO A 15 -30.59 -22.39 67.90
CA PRO A 15 -29.20 -22.84 67.82
C PRO A 15 -28.25 -21.79 68.40
N ASN A 16 -27.31 -22.25 69.23
CA ASN A 16 -26.33 -21.40 69.89
C ASN A 16 -25.32 -20.85 68.84
N PRO A 17 -25.24 -19.52 68.65
CA PRO A 17 -24.41 -18.92 67.62
C PRO A 17 -22.91 -19.19 67.83
N VAL A 18 -22.47 -19.37 69.08
CA VAL A 18 -21.08 -19.72 69.40
C VAL A 18 -20.75 -21.13 68.93
N ARG A 19 -21.67 -22.08 69.11
CA ARG A 19 -21.48 -23.46 68.61
C ARG A 19 -21.46 -23.50 67.08
N GLN A 20 -22.33 -22.74 66.43
CA GLN A 20 -22.32 -22.67 64.95
C GLN A 20 -21.01 -22.09 64.43
N LEU A 21 -20.47 -21.05 65.07
CA LEU A 21 -19.17 -20.48 64.70
C LEU A 21 -18.04 -21.51 64.85
N VAL A 22 -18.03 -22.29 65.94
CA VAL A 22 -17.04 -23.35 66.15
C VAL A 22 -17.14 -24.41 65.05
N TYR A 23 -18.34 -24.85 64.67
CA TYR A 23 -18.51 -25.82 63.58
C TYR A 23 -18.02 -25.29 62.24
N VAL A 24 -18.26 -24.01 61.94
CA VAL A 24 -17.77 -23.40 60.70
C VAL A 24 -16.24 -23.35 60.69
N VAL A 25 -15.62 -22.91 61.80
CA VAL A 25 -14.15 -22.82 61.91
C VAL A 25 -13.50 -24.19 61.77
N VAL A 26 -14.02 -25.22 62.45
CA VAL A 26 -13.49 -26.60 62.35
C VAL A 26 -13.64 -27.16 60.94
N THR A 27 -14.75 -26.87 60.27
CA THR A 27 -15.01 -27.34 58.90
C THR A 27 -14.05 -26.69 57.91
N VAL A 28 -13.84 -25.38 58.00
CA VAL A 28 -12.91 -24.64 57.12
C VAL A 28 -11.46 -25.11 57.36
N ALA A 29 -11.06 -25.31 58.61
CA ALA A 29 -9.72 -25.82 58.95
C ALA A 29 -9.49 -27.23 58.37
N SER A 30 -10.52 -28.09 58.39
CA SER A 30 -10.46 -29.45 57.87
C SER A 30 -10.33 -29.48 56.33
N ILE A 31 -11.04 -28.60 55.63
CA ILE A 31 -10.92 -28.45 54.16
C ILE A 31 -9.52 -27.93 53.78
N ALA A 32 -9.00 -26.94 54.52
CA ALA A 32 -7.67 -26.40 54.28
C ALA A 32 -6.59 -27.47 54.50
N ALA A 33 -6.67 -28.23 55.60
CA ALA A 33 -5.73 -29.32 55.87
C ALA A 33 -5.77 -30.41 54.77
N GLY A 34 -6.96 -30.77 54.28
CA GLY A 34 -7.12 -31.70 53.16
C GLY A 34 -6.50 -31.19 51.86
N TYR A 35 -6.66 -29.90 51.55
CA TYR A 35 -6.07 -29.27 50.36
C TYR A 35 -4.54 -29.26 50.42
N PHE A 36 -3.94 -28.95 51.58
CA PHE A 36 -2.49 -28.98 51.75
C PHE A 36 -1.93 -30.41 51.69
N ALA A 37 -2.63 -31.39 52.26
CA ALA A 37 -2.24 -32.80 52.12
C ALA A 37 -2.28 -33.25 50.65
N TYR A 38 -3.31 -32.86 49.89
CA TYR A 38 -3.39 -33.12 48.46
C TYR A 38 -2.23 -32.51 47.68
N LEU A 39 -1.87 -31.25 47.94
CA LEU A 39 -0.70 -30.62 47.31
C LEU A 39 0.62 -31.32 47.67
N TYR A 40 0.76 -31.82 48.89
CA TYR A 40 1.96 -32.51 49.34
C TYR A 40 2.12 -33.91 48.70
N PHE A 41 1.04 -34.66 48.55
CA PHE A 41 1.09 -36.04 48.03
C PHE A 41 0.85 -36.16 46.52
N VAL A 42 0.06 -35.26 45.92
CA VAL A 42 -0.43 -35.37 44.53
C VAL A 42 -0.07 -34.15 43.68
N GLY A 43 0.24 -33.01 44.30
CA GLY A 43 0.62 -31.78 43.59
C GLY A 43 1.84 -31.95 42.68
N PRO A 44 1.97 -31.12 41.63
CA PRO A 44 3.00 -31.27 40.62
C PRO A 44 4.40 -31.16 41.25
N LYS A 45 5.17 -32.27 41.20
CA LYS A 45 6.58 -32.29 41.62
C LYS A 45 7.41 -31.55 40.58
N ALA A 46 8.32 -30.69 41.04
CA ALA A 46 9.29 -30.03 40.18
C ALA A 46 10.10 -31.08 39.38
N PRO A 47 10.42 -30.83 38.10
CA PRO A 47 11.23 -31.75 37.32
C PRO A 47 12.65 -31.84 37.90
N PRO A 48 13.32 -33.00 37.80
CA PRO A 48 14.65 -33.16 38.33
C PRO A 48 15.66 -32.30 37.56
N GLU A 49 16.59 -31.71 38.32
CA GLU A 49 17.73 -30.98 37.81
C GLU A 49 18.65 -31.94 37.04
N LYS A 50 18.75 -31.73 35.72
CA LYS A 50 19.67 -32.50 34.86
C LYS A 50 21.09 -31.97 35.04
N VAL A 51 21.94 -32.79 35.66
CA VAL A 51 23.40 -32.69 35.52
C VAL A 51 23.76 -33.43 34.23
N GLU A 52 24.11 -32.71 33.17
CA GLU A 52 24.57 -33.29 31.91
C GLU A 52 26.08 -33.04 31.76
N THR A 53 26.80 -34.16 31.73
CA THR A 53 28.24 -34.26 31.50
C THR A 53 28.53 -33.98 30.04
N ALA A 54 29.56 -33.16 29.77
CA ALA A 54 29.94 -32.78 28.42
C ALA A 54 30.58 -33.96 27.65
N GLU A 55 30.03 -34.29 26.48
CA GLU A 55 30.77 -34.95 25.40
C GLU A 55 30.49 -34.25 24.06
N LYS A 56 31.57 -34.02 23.30
CA LYS A 56 31.66 -33.17 22.11
C LYS A 56 30.95 -33.77 20.90
N THR A 57 30.04 -33.00 20.29
CA THR A 57 29.94 -32.91 18.82
C THR A 57 29.28 -31.58 18.42
N GLN A 58 29.95 -30.74 17.63
CA GLN A 58 29.46 -29.43 17.21
C GLN A 58 28.57 -29.54 15.96
N PRO A 59 27.33 -29.00 15.97
CA PRO A 59 26.65 -28.56 14.76
C PRO A 59 26.89 -27.06 14.53
N LYS A 60 27.17 -26.69 13.29
CA LYS A 60 27.44 -25.32 12.83
C LYS A 60 26.21 -24.42 13.10
N PRO A 61 26.35 -23.23 13.72
CA PRO A 61 25.21 -22.36 13.97
C PRO A 61 24.67 -21.76 12.66
N SER A 62 23.35 -21.84 12.46
CA SER A 62 22.64 -21.02 11.48
C SER A 62 22.67 -19.56 11.96
N PRO A 63 22.97 -18.56 11.10
CA PRO A 63 23.01 -17.17 11.53
C PRO A 63 21.63 -16.71 12.01
N GLU A 64 21.61 -15.99 13.13
CA GLU A 64 20.40 -15.32 13.62
C GLU A 64 19.86 -14.36 12.55
N PRO A 65 18.53 -14.29 12.34
CA PRO A 65 17.95 -13.29 11.47
C PRO A 65 18.30 -11.87 11.95
N TRP A 66 18.89 -11.08 11.06
CA TRP A 66 19.48 -9.77 11.36
C TRP A 66 18.50 -8.77 12.02
N TYR A 67 17.19 -8.94 11.80
CA TYR A 67 16.15 -8.07 12.35
C TYR A 67 15.94 -8.21 13.87
N LYS A 68 16.45 -9.27 14.51
CA LYS A 68 16.42 -9.41 15.98
C LYS A 68 17.50 -8.60 16.71
N LYS A 69 18.43 -7.98 15.97
CA LYS A 69 19.52 -7.14 16.52
C LYS A 69 19.28 -5.65 16.37
N GLN A 70 18.09 -5.24 15.95
CA GLN A 70 17.73 -3.82 15.93
C GLN A 70 17.50 -3.35 17.37
N THR A 71 18.31 -2.40 17.83
CA THR A 71 18.03 -1.66 19.05
C THR A 71 16.66 -0.95 18.91
N PRO A 72 15.90 -0.79 20.01
CA PRO A 72 14.69 0.04 19.96
C PRO A 72 15.03 1.43 19.42
N PRO A 73 14.15 2.06 18.64
CA PRO A 73 14.42 3.34 18.02
C PRO A 73 14.83 4.35 19.10
N PRO A 74 15.88 5.17 18.87
CA PRO A 74 16.33 6.14 19.85
C PRO A 74 15.19 7.10 20.19
N THR A 75 15.00 7.36 21.48
CA THR A 75 14.11 8.39 22.00
C THR A 75 14.45 9.71 21.30
N LEU A 76 13.44 10.34 20.67
CA LEU A 76 13.58 11.59 19.93
C LEU A 76 14.12 12.69 20.85
N ILE A 77 15.42 12.98 20.72
CA ILE A 77 15.99 14.25 21.16
C ILE A 77 15.64 15.26 20.07
N THR A 78 14.80 16.24 20.40
CA THR A 78 14.50 17.38 19.53
C THR A 78 15.70 18.32 19.52
N THR A 79 16.47 18.31 18.43
CA THR A 79 17.44 19.35 18.09
C THR A 79 17.09 19.99 16.73
N PRO A 80 17.47 21.26 16.50
CA PRO A 80 16.78 22.15 15.56
C PRO A 80 17.17 21.92 14.10
N ASP A 81 16.27 22.36 13.22
CA ASP A 81 16.29 22.29 11.76
C ASP A 81 17.67 22.57 11.13
N LEU A 82 18.27 21.51 10.60
CA LEU A 82 19.23 21.61 9.50
C LEU A 82 18.67 20.87 8.27
N PRO A 83 18.73 21.46 7.07
CA PRO A 83 18.14 20.87 5.88
C PRO A 83 18.87 19.57 5.47
N ILE A 84 18.09 18.53 5.19
CA ILE A 84 18.55 17.18 4.77
C ILE A 84 19.15 17.19 3.34
N PHE A 85 19.15 18.34 2.65
CA PHE A 85 19.76 18.51 1.34
C PHE A 85 20.61 19.80 1.34
N PRO A 86 21.95 19.73 1.30
CA PRO A 86 22.73 20.88 0.88
C PRO A 86 22.46 21.12 -0.61
N GLU A 87 22.13 22.36 -0.97
CA GLU A 87 22.20 22.78 -2.38
C GLU A 87 23.67 22.68 -2.83
N PRO A 88 23.98 22.14 -4.02
CA PRO A 88 25.34 22.17 -4.50
C PRO A 88 25.67 23.60 -4.95
N GLU A 89 26.65 24.20 -4.28
CA GLU A 89 27.45 25.25 -4.92
C GLU A 89 28.06 24.68 -6.20
N GLU A 90 27.94 25.43 -7.29
CA GLU A 90 28.53 25.08 -8.59
C GLU A 90 30.06 25.08 -8.50
N GLU A 91 30.66 23.93 -8.17
CA GLU A 91 32.10 23.76 -8.27
C GLU A 91 32.47 22.66 -9.28
N LYS A 92 33.23 23.06 -10.29
CA LYS A 92 33.70 22.24 -11.42
C LYS A 92 34.69 21.19 -10.93
N ILE A 93 34.25 19.96 -10.69
CA ILE A 93 35.15 18.79 -10.56
C ILE A 93 34.47 17.56 -11.21
N THR A 94 35.22 16.86 -12.06
CA THR A 94 34.84 15.63 -12.79
C THR A 94 34.22 14.57 -11.87
N PRO A 95 33.10 13.91 -12.23
CA PRO A 95 32.38 13.07 -11.28
C PRO A 95 32.95 11.65 -11.22
N PRO A 96 33.29 11.12 -10.03
CA PRO A 96 33.04 9.71 -9.77
C PRO A 96 31.54 9.53 -9.58
N GLU A 97 30.98 8.48 -10.19
CA GLU A 97 29.57 8.09 -10.15
C GLU A 97 29.01 8.09 -8.71
N ARG A 98 28.41 9.21 -8.29
CA ARG A 98 27.46 9.18 -7.17
C ARG A 98 26.20 8.55 -7.71
N HIS A 99 26.05 7.24 -7.47
CA HIS A 99 24.82 6.50 -7.73
C HIS A 99 23.63 7.32 -7.26
N LYS A 100 22.83 7.80 -8.23
CA LYS A 100 21.55 8.45 -7.97
C LYS A 100 20.74 7.53 -7.07
N ALA A 101 20.38 8.01 -5.88
CA ALA A 101 19.75 7.22 -4.82
C ALA A 101 18.37 6.61 -5.16
N TYR A 102 17.94 6.64 -6.44
CA TYR A 102 16.60 6.28 -6.88
C TYR A 102 16.55 5.45 -8.18
N GLU A 103 17.64 5.34 -8.97
CA GLU A 103 17.59 4.63 -10.27
C GLU A 103 18.16 3.23 -10.12
N GLU A 104 17.31 2.28 -9.74
CA GLU A 104 17.34 1.05 -10.52
C GLU A 104 17.10 1.47 -11.97
N ALA A 105 17.98 1.10 -12.90
CA ALA A 105 17.88 1.53 -14.29
C ALA A 105 16.58 0.98 -14.88
N LEU A 106 15.51 1.78 -14.79
CA LEU A 106 14.21 1.46 -15.33
C LEU A 106 14.37 1.18 -16.82
N PRO A 107 13.65 0.18 -17.37
CA PRO A 107 13.67 -0.09 -18.79
C PRO A 107 13.41 1.21 -19.57
N ARG A 108 14.41 1.60 -20.36
CA ARG A 108 14.32 2.78 -21.24
C ARG A 108 13.44 2.53 -22.44
N ASP A 109 13.18 1.26 -22.73
CA ASP A 109 12.37 0.82 -23.84
C ASP A 109 10.92 1.24 -23.64
N THR A 110 10.33 1.75 -24.71
CA THR A 110 8.90 2.01 -24.80
C THR A 110 8.17 0.68 -24.85
N TYR A 111 7.21 0.48 -23.94
CA TYR A 111 6.31 -0.66 -24.01
C TYR A 111 5.11 -0.30 -24.88
N GLU A 112 4.95 -1.01 -25.98
CA GLU A 112 3.71 -0.98 -26.76
C GLU A 112 2.83 -2.12 -26.29
N ALA A 113 1.58 -1.81 -25.98
CA ALA A 113 0.64 -2.86 -25.64
C ALA A 113 0.37 -3.70 -26.91
N PRO A 114 0.12 -5.01 -26.76
CA PRO A 114 -0.33 -5.82 -27.89
C PRO A 114 -1.56 -5.17 -28.53
N THR A 115 -1.60 -5.13 -29.86
CA THR A 115 -2.74 -4.55 -30.60
C THR A 115 -4.02 -5.30 -30.21
N PRO A 116 -5.03 -4.63 -29.63
CA PRO A 116 -6.33 -5.24 -29.44
C PRO A 116 -6.93 -5.63 -30.80
N PRO A 117 -7.70 -6.72 -30.91
CA PRO A 117 -8.41 -7.03 -32.16
C PRO A 117 -9.31 -5.85 -32.56
N ALA A 118 -9.47 -5.65 -33.88
CA ALA A 118 -10.26 -4.56 -34.42
C ALA A 118 -11.66 -4.52 -33.80
N PRO A 119 -12.16 -3.34 -33.40
CA PRO A 119 -13.48 -3.23 -32.80
C PRO A 119 -14.55 -3.66 -33.80
N VAL A 120 -15.45 -4.55 -33.36
CA VAL A 120 -16.66 -4.88 -34.10
C VAL A 120 -17.53 -3.62 -34.14
N ALA A 121 -17.95 -3.21 -35.33
CA ALA A 121 -18.69 -1.98 -35.56
C ALA A 121 -19.97 -1.92 -34.71
N ALA A 122 -20.09 -0.91 -33.85
CA ALA A 122 -21.35 -0.49 -33.28
C ALA A 122 -21.91 0.69 -34.08
N ALA A 123 -23.18 0.58 -34.47
CA ALA A 123 -23.96 1.53 -35.26
C ALA A 123 -24.27 2.84 -34.47
N PRO A 124 -24.77 3.91 -35.12
CA PRO A 124 -24.60 5.28 -34.66
C PRO A 124 -25.61 5.71 -33.59
N THR A 125 -25.17 6.55 -32.64
CA THR A 125 -26.08 7.32 -31.78
C THR A 125 -25.65 8.79 -31.66
N THR A 126 -26.60 9.65 -31.98
CA THR A 126 -26.62 11.12 -31.96
C THR A 126 -26.65 11.71 -30.52
N PRO A 127 -26.54 13.05 -30.31
CA PRO A 127 -25.72 13.64 -29.25
C PRO A 127 -26.30 13.78 -27.84
N THR A 128 -25.36 13.74 -26.91
CA THR A 128 -25.24 14.18 -25.50
C THR A 128 -26.34 15.05 -24.88
N ALA A 129 -26.88 14.57 -23.76
CA ALA A 129 -27.29 15.39 -22.61
C ALA A 129 -26.25 15.22 -21.48
N PRO A 130 -25.93 16.26 -20.68
CA PRO A 130 -24.97 16.13 -19.59
C PRO A 130 -25.46 15.11 -18.56
N ALA A 131 -24.58 14.17 -18.18
CA ALA A 131 -24.90 13.14 -17.20
C ALA A 131 -25.34 13.77 -15.87
N PRO A 132 -26.46 13.31 -15.26
CA PRO A 132 -26.82 13.70 -13.91
C PRO A 132 -25.70 13.29 -12.96
N ARG A 133 -25.36 14.17 -12.01
CA ARG A 133 -24.49 13.78 -10.88
C ARG A 133 -25.14 12.59 -10.18
N VAL A 134 -24.44 11.45 -10.18
CA VAL A 134 -24.85 10.25 -9.46
C VAL A 134 -25.11 10.62 -8.00
N LYS A 135 -26.28 10.25 -7.48
CA LYS A 135 -26.60 10.47 -6.06
C LYS A 135 -25.60 9.68 -5.20
N PRO A 136 -25.19 10.19 -4.02
CA PRO A 136 -24.15 9.57 -3.20
C PRO A 136 -24.36 8.08 -2.85
N ASP A 137 -25.60 7.58 -2.81
CA ASP A 137 -25.93 6.22 -2.36
C ASP A 137 -25.75 5.09 -3.41
N ASP A 138 -25.72 5.37 -4.72
CA ASP A 138 -25.60 4.31 -5.75
C ASP A 138 -24.14 3.87 -6.01
N THR A 139 -23.16 4.57 -5.45
CA THR A 139 -21.73 4.29 -5.68
C THR A 139 -21.13 3.30 -4.68
N ALA A 140 -21.85 2.96 -3.61
CA ALA A 140 -21.39 2.00 -2.60
C ALA A 140 -21.24 0.58 -3.18
N ALA A 141 -22.06 0.21 -4.17
CA ALA A 141 -22.01 -1.10 -4.83
C ALA A 141 -20.86 -1.24 -5.85
N LEU A 142 -20.28 -0.13 -6.31
CA LEU A 142 -19.19 -0.17 -7.29
C LEU A 142 -17.87 -0.57 -6.64
N PRO A 143 -16.98 -1.27 -7.37
CA PRO A 143 -15.58 -1.46 -6.96
C PRO A 143 -14.92 -0.12 -6.63
N THR A 144 -14.05 -0.11 -5.62
CA THR A 144 -13.36 1.09 -5.13
C THR A 144 -12.70 1.92 -6.23
N TRP A 145 -12.06 1.26 -7.21
CA TRP A 145 -11.42 1.93 -8.34
C TRP A 145 -12.40 2.73 -9.21
N GLN A 146 -13.65 2.27 -9.33
CA GLN A 146 -14.71 2.98 -10.07
C GLN A 146 -15.34 4.07 -9.21
N ARG A 147 -15.52 3.82 -7.90
CA ARG A 147 -16.09 4.78 -6.96
C ARG A 147 -15.28 6.07 -6.88
N TYR A 148 -13.96 5.96 -6.90
CA TYR A 148 -13.03 7.09 -6.84
C TYR A 148 -12.47 7.52 -8.19
N ALA A 149 -12.93 6.91 -9.29
CA ALA A 149 -12.53 7.33 -10.63
C ALA A 149 -13.00 8.77 -10.87
N LEU A 150 -12.09 9.62 -11.37
CA LEU A 150 -12.49 10.97 -11.76
C LEU A 150 -13.41 10.94 -12.99
N PRO A 151 -14.50 11.72 -13.00
CA PRO A 151 -15.32 11.86 -14.19
C PRO A 151 -14.52 12.65 -15.24
N VAL A 152 -14.48 12.13 -16.45
CA VAL A 152 -13.97 12.85 -17.62
C VAL A 152 -15.08 13.03 -18.65
N PRO A 153 -15.09 14.16 -19.39
CA PRO A 153 -15.94 14.30 -20.56
C PRO A 153 -15.72 13.16 -21.55
N ASP A 154 -16.73 12.91 -22.38
CA ASP A 154 -16.56 11.99 -23.51
C ASP A 154 -15.38 12.46 -24.37
N THR A 155 -14.48 11.54 -24.59
CA THR A 155 -13.22 11.75 -25.32
C THR A 155 -13.38 11.39 -26.80
N GLY A 156 -14.54 10.85 -27.19
CA GLY A 156 -14.81 10.42 -28.55
C GLY A 156 -13.74 9.46 -29.06
N THR A 157 -13.34 9.63 -30.32
CA THR A 157 -12.29 8.83 -30.96
C THR A 157 -10.89 9.41 -30.78
N ALA A 158 -10.72 10.49 -30.02
CA ALA A 158 -9.42 11.09 -29.83
C ALA A 158 -8.50 10.15 -29.03
N PRO A 159 -7.21 10.05 -29.40
CA PRO A 159 -6.25 9.33 -28.58
C PRO A 159 -6.13 9.93 -27.18
N VAL A 160 -6.10 9.07 -26.17
CA VAL A 160 -6.08 9.50 -24.75
C VAL A 160 -4.71 9.29 -24.12
N ILE A 161 -4.27 10.22 -23.28
CA ILE A 161 -3.01 10.12 -22.54
C ILE A 161 -3.31 10.23 -21.05
N ALA A 162 -2.87 9.23 -20.28
CA ALA A 162 -2.79 9.34 -18.83
C ALA A 162 -1.36 9.65 -18.42
N VAL A 163 -1.21 10.72 -17.65
CA VAL A 163 0.06 11.06 -17.00
C VAL A 163 -0.04 10.66 -15.53
N VAL A 164 0.87 9.78 -15.13
CA VAL A 164 1.04 9.34 -13.74
C VAL A 164 2.33 9.94 -13.19
N ILE A 165 2.26 10.57 -12.03
CA ILE A 165 3.45 11.05 -11.32
C ILE A 165 3.65 10.21 -10.06
N ASP A 166 4.69 9.38 -10.10
CA ASP A 166 5.17 8.52 -9.01
C ASP A 166 5.98 9.34 -7.99
N ASP A 167 6.35 8.73 -6.86
CA ASP A 167 7.14 9.33 -5.77
C ASP A 167 6.57 10.60 -5.11
N MET A 168 5.25 10.79 -5.20
CA MET A 168 4.59 11.90 -4.52
C MET A 168 4.61 11.70 -2.99
N GLY A 169 4.60 12.80 -2.24
CA GLY A 169 4.39 12.80 -0.79
C GLY A 169 5.64 12.99 0.07
N ILE A 170 6.82 12.54 -0.38
CA ILE A 170 8.08 12.70 0.36
C ILE A 170 8.59 14.14 0.29
N ASP A 171 8.79 14.64 -0.93
CA ASP A 171 9.10 16.05 -1.16
C ASP A 171 7.78 16.83 -1.29
N VAL A 172 7.29 17.35 -0.17
CA VAL A 172 6.02 18.08 -0.12
C VAL A 172 6.03 19.30 -1.05
N LYS A 173 7.16 19.99 -1.19
CA LYS A 173 7.28 21.18 -2.04
C LYS A 173 7.10 20.81 -3.51
N ARG A 174 7.81 19.78 -3.98
CA ARG A 174 7.69 19.32 -5.36
C ARG A 174 6.36 18.64 -5.64
N SER A 175 5.83 17.88 -4.68
CA SER A 175 4.49 17.29 -4.75
C SER A 175 3.42 18.37 -4.93
N THR A 176 3.52 19.48 -4.18
CA THR A 176 2.61 20.62 -4.30
C THR A 176 2.74 21.31 -5.66
N ARG A 177 3.95 21.43 -6.22
CA ARG A 177 4.15 22.02 -7.54
C ARG A 177 3.57 21.17 -8.65
N ILE A 178 3.72 19.84 -8.58
CA ILE A 178 3.07 18.91 -9.50
C ILE A 178 1.55 19.00 -9.38
N SER A 179 0.99 18.95 -8.17
CA SER A 179 -0.48 19.01 -7.99
C SER A 179 -1.09 20.38 -8.32
N ASN A 180 -0.27 21.40 -8.56
CA ASN A 180 -0.72 22.70 -9.07
C ASN A 180 -0.69 22.78 -10.61
N LEU A 181 -0.14 21.78 -11.31
CA LEU A 181 -0.18 21.72 -12.78
C LEU A 181 -1.60 21.38 -13.26
N GLY A 182 -1.91 21.79 -14.50
CA GLY A 182 -3.24 21.59 -15.09
C GLY A 182 -3.48 20.16 -15.57
N GLY A 183 -4.76 19.81 -15.73
CA GLY A 183 -5.20 18.55 -16.33
C GLY A 183 -5.39 17.40 -15.34
N PRO A 184 -6.26 16.42 -15.66
CA PRO A 184 -6.54 15.30 -14.77
C PRO A 184 -5.42 14.26 -14.81
N MET A 185 -4.36 14.50 -14.04
CA MET A 185 -3.29 13.52 -13.79
C MET A 185 -3.67 12.51 -12.72
N THR A 186 -3.02 11.34 -12.73
CA THR A 186 -3.03 10.40 -11.60
C THR A 186 -1.76 10.61 -10.78
N LEU A 187 -1.90 10.93 -9.50
CA LEU A 187 -0.78 11.21 -8.60
C LEU A 187 -0.59 10.03 -7.65
N SER A 188 0.56 9.37 -7.75
CA SER A 188 0.86 8.17 -6.97
C SER A 188 1.78 8.51 -5.79
N TYR A 189 1.26 8.31 -4.58
CA TYR A 189 1.91 8.72 -3.34
C TYR A 189 2.58 7.56 -2.64
N LEU A 190 3.87 7.73 -2.32
CA LEU A 190 4.61 6.77 -1.50
C LEU A 190 3.90 6.58 -0.16
N THR A 191 3.58 5.33 0.17
CA THR A 191 2.79 4.99 1.38
C THR A 191 3.43 5.47 2.68
N TYR A 192 4.76 5.62 2.69
CA TYR A 192 5.54 6.14 3.81
C TYR A 192 5.76 7.67 3.79
N GLY A 193 5.13 8.39 2.85
CA GLY A 193 5.08 9.84 2.86
C GLY A 193 4.47 10.42 4.14
N LYS A 194 4.85 11.65 4.47
CA LYS A 194 4.33 12.37 5.64
C LYS A 194 3.09 13.19 5.26
N ASN A 195 2.16 13.35 6.20
CA ASN A 195 0.96 14.20 6.01
C ASN A 195 0.15 13.88 4.74
N LEU A 196 0.12 12.61 4.32
CA LEU A 196 -0.54 12.19 3.08
C LEU A 196 -2.01 12.63 2.99
N PRO A 197 -2.87 12.48 4.03
CA PRO A 197 -4.27 12.89 3.94
C PRO A 197 -4.45 14.37 3.53
N LYS A 198 -3.58 15.26 4.00
CA LYS A 198 -3.61 16.68 3.62
C LYS A 198 -3.18 16.87 2.16
N GLN A 199 -2.08 16.23 1.75
CA GLN A 199 -1.55 16.35 0.39
C GLN A 199 -2.52 15.79 -0.65
N THR A 200 -3.09 14.61 -0.38
CA THR A 200 -4.00 13.93 -1.31
C THR A 200 -5.36 14.61 -1.38
N SER A 201 -5.88 15.13 -0.26
CA SER A 201 -7.10 15.96 -0.25
C SER A 201 -6.92 17.20 -1.15
N GLN A 202 -5.79 17.90 -1.03
CA GLN A 202 -5.48 19.06 -1.88
C GLN A 202 -5.36 18.70 -3.36
N ALA A 203 -4.71 17.57 -3.69
CA ALA A 203 -4.62 17.07 -5.05
C ALA A 203 -6.01 16.71 -5.63
N ALA A 204 -6.84 16.01 -4.85
CA ALA A 204 -8.20 15.66 -5.26
C ALA A 204 -9.07 16.89 -5.54
N THR A 205 -8.98 17.93 -4.68
CA THR A 205 -9.72 19.19 -4.89
C THR A 205 -9.29 19.94 -6.16
N ARG A 206 -8.10 19.63 -6.68
CA ARG A 206 -7.56 20.19 -7.94
C ARG A 206 -7.88 19.34 -9.16
N GLY A 207 -8.65 18.25 -8.99
CA GLY A 207 -9.08 17.39 -10.08
C GLY A 207 -8.04 16.36 -10.50
N HIS A 208 -7.18 15.92 -9.57
CA HIS A 208 -6.25 14.81 -9.79
C HIS A 208 -6.76 13.51 -9.17
N GLU A 209 -6.53 12.41 -9.87
CA GLU A 209 -6.81 11.07 -9.39
C GLU A 209 -5.68 10.62 -8.46
N LEU A 210 -6.01 9.78 -7.47
CA LEU A 210 -5.06 9.36 -6.45
C LEU A 210 -4.73 7.87 -6.57
N MET A 211 -3.47 7.53 -6.31
CA MET A 211 -2.96 6.16 -6.32
C MET A 211 -1.95 5.95 -5.18
N LEU A 212 -1.85 4.72 -4.67
CA LEU A 212 -0.80 4.35 -3.72
C LEU A 212 0.45 3.86 -4.45
N HIS A 213 1.60 4.44 -4.13
CA HIS A 213 2.89 3.99 -4.62
C HIS A 213 3.54 3.08 -3.56
N VAL A 214 3.56 1.78 -3.82
CA VAL A 214 3.92 0.76 -2.83
C VAL A 214 5.37 0.32 -3.03
N ALA A 215 6.19 0.49 -2.00
CA ALA A 215 7.59 0.05 -1.97
C ALA A 215 7.72 -1.46 -2.20
N MET A 216 8.47 -1.84 -3.23
CA MET A 216 8.71 -3.24 -3.60
C MET A 216 10.20 -3.49 -3.83
N GLU A 217 10.66 -4.70 -3.52
CA GLU A 217 12.10 -5.04 -3.57
C GLU A 217 12.73 -4.84 -4.96
N PRO A 218 13.76 -3.99 -5.08
CA PRO A 218 14.57 -3.88 -6.28
C PRO A 218 15.54 -5.06 -6.42
N SER A 219 16.07 -5.29 -7.62
CA SER A 219 17.14 -6.28 -7.84
C SER A 219 18.48 -5.78 -7.31
N SER A 220 18.68 -4.45 -7.34
CA SER A 220 19.85 -3.82 -6.74
C SER A 220 19.77 -3.79 -5.22
N LYS A 221 20.78 -4.34 -4.55
CA LYS A 221 20.93 -4.25 -3.09
C LYS A 221 21.49 -2.91 -2.60
N ALA A 222 21.94 -2.06 -3.52
CA ALA A 222 22.58 -0.78 -3.21
C ALA A 222 21.57 0.36 -2.97
N VAL A 223 20.28 0.10 -3.22
CA VAL A 223 19.21 1.10 -3.15
C VAL A 223 18.25 0.72 -2.04
N ASP A 224 17.89 1.69 -1.20
CA ASP A 224 16.87 1.54 -0.18
C ASP A 224 15.49 1.94 -0.75
N PRO A 225 14.54 1.00 -0.90
CA PRO A 225 13.18 1.27 -1.38
C PRO A 225 12.28 1.93 -0.33
N GLY A 226 12.79 2.15 0.90
CA GLY A 226 12.05 2.74 2.00
C GLY A 226 11.42 1.72 2.94
N PRO A 227 10.73 2.20 4.00
CA PRO A 227 10.16 1.36 5.03
C PRO A 227 8.92 0.59 4.54
N ASN A 228 8.59 -0.51 5.21
CA ASN A 228 7.47 -1.40 4.85
C ASN A 228 7.51 -1.91 3.40
N VAL A 229 8.71 -2.00 2.81
CA VAL A 229 8.93 -2.59 1.49
C VAL A 229 8.41 -4.03 1.43
N LEU A 230 7.77 -4.41 0.33
CA LEU A 230 7.44 -5.80 0.06
C LEU A 230 8.70 -6.52 -0.43
N LEU A 231 9.23 -7.45 0.37
CA LEU A 231 10.40 -8.26 0.04
C LEU A 231 9.99 -9.69 -0.32
N THR A 232 10.68 -10.27 -1.29
CA THR A 232 10.45 -11.65 -1.78
C THR A 232 10.72 -12.71 -0.72
N GLU A 233 11.51 -12.39 0.30
CA GLU A 233 11.79 -13.30 1.43
C GLU A 233 10.70 -13.32 2.52
N LEU A 234 9.73 -12.40 2.46
CA LEU A 234 8.66 -12.32 3.45
C LEU A 234 7.59 -13.36 3.16
N ASP A 235 7.02 -13.92 4.23
CA ASP A 235 5.83 -14.75 4.10
C ASP A 235 4.59 -13.92 3.72
N GLY A 236 3.56 -14.62 3.24
CA GLY A 236 2.32 -13.97 2.79
C GLY A 236 1.57 -13.19 3.88
N ASN A 237 1.76 -13.52 5.16
CA ASN A 237 1.10 -12.78 6.25
C ASN A 237 1.78 -11.44 6.50
N GLU A 238 3.10 -11.41 6.46
CA GLU A 238 3.87 -10.17 6.57
C GLU A 238 3.67 -9.27 5.35
N LEU A 239 3.61 -9.83 4.14
CA LEU A 239 3.24 -9.08 2.94
C LEU A 239 1.86 -8.42 3.08
N ARG A 240 0.84 -9.16 3.53
CA ARG A 240 -0.49 -8.63 3.81
C ARG A 240 -0.47 -7.53 4.87
N ARG A 241 0.30 -7.72 5.95
CA ARG A 241 0.42 -6.72 7.02
C ARG A 241 0.95 -5.39 6.50
N ARG A 242 1.99 -5.43 5.64
CA ARG A 242 2.59 -4.24 5.03
C ARG A 242 1.66 -3.58 4.01
N LEU A 243 0.96 -4.37 3.22
CA LEU A 243 -0.08 -3.89 2.31
C LEU A 243 -1.21 -3.21 3.08
N ASP A 244 -1.75 -3.82 4.14
CA ASP A 244 -2.80 -3.26 4.98
C ASP A 244 -2.35 -1.94 5.64
N TRP A 245 -1.11 -1.87 6.11
CA TRP A 245 -0.52 -0.62 6.58
C TRP A 245 -0.51 0.46 5.48
N GLY A 246 -0.09 0.09 4.26
CA GLY A 246 -0.07 0.99 3.09
C GLY A 246 -1.46 1.45 2.65
N PHE A 247 -2.46 0.59 2.73
CA PHE A 247 -3.84 0.92 2.39
C PHE A 247 -4.49 1.88 3.38
N GLY A 248 -4.02 1.91 4.63
CA GLY A 248 -4.52 2.80 5.68
C GLY A 248 -3.88 4.19 5.70
N ARG A 249 -3.08 4.57 4.69
CA ARG A 249 -2.29 5.80 4.72
C ARG A 249 -3.07 7.06 4.32
N PHE A 250 -4.04 6.92 3.43
CA PHE A 250 -5.02 7.95 3.06
C PHE A 250 -6.22 7.28 2.37
N GLU A 251 -7.25 8.02 1.97
CA GLU A 251 -8.45 7.49 1.30
C GLU A 251 -8.64 8.10 -0.09
N GLY A 252 -9.57 7.55 -0.88
CA GLY A 252 -9.91 8.11 -2.20
C GLY A 252 -8.98 7.71 -3.33
N TYR A 253 -8.12 6.72 -3.13
CA TYR A 253 -7.27 6.15 -4.19
C TYR A 253 -8.04 5.12 -5.03
N THR A 254 -7.69 5.02 -6.31
CA THR A 254 -8.31 4.09 -7.25
C THR A 254 -7.57 2.76 -7.34
N GLY A 255 -6.27 2.76 -7.01
CA GLY A 255 -5.43 1.58 -7.13
C GLY A 255 -4.06 1.72 -6.49
N ILE A 256 -3.18 0.80 -6.84
CA ILE A 256 -1.76 0.84 -6.45
C ILE A 256 -0.86 0.74 -7.69
N ASN A 257 0.35 1.29 -7.60
CA ASN A 257 1.47 0.95 -8.47
C ASN A 257 2.73 0.65 -7.65
N ASN A 258 3.69 -0.02 -8.28
CA ASN A 258 4.94 -0.42 -7.64
C ASN A 258 6.00 0.70 -7.66
N HIS A 259 6.55 1.02 -6.49
CA HIS A 259 7.79 1.77 -6.35
C HIS A 259 8.97 0.80 -6.42
N MET A 260 9.87 1.03 -7.39
CA MET A 260 10.92 0.08 -7.75
C MET A 260 10.35 -1.32 -8.05
N GLY A 261 10.78 -2.37 -7.35
CA GLY A 261 10.17 -3.68 -7.44
C GLY A 261 10.64 -4.56 -8.57
N SER A 262 11.79 -4.32 -9.24
CA SER A 262 12.20 -5.18 -10.36
C SER A 262 12.36 -6.66 -9.95
N LYS A 263 12.77 -6.92 -8.70
CA LYS A 263 12.86 -8.26 -8.14
C LYS A 263 11.48 -8.75 -7.69
N PHE A 264 10.78 -7.96 -6.91
CA PHE A 264 9.48 -8.36 -6.34
C PHE A 264 8.39 -8.57 -7.41
N THR A 265 8.31 -7.71 -8.41
CA THR A 265 7.31 -7.83 -9.49
C THR A 265 7.57 -9.02 -10.41
N SER A 266 8.78 -9.60 -10.38
CA SER A 266 9.11 -10.87 -11.04
C SER A 266 8.78 -12.09 -10.18
N ASP A 267 8.50 -11.91 -8.88
CA ASP A 267 8.17 -12.99 -7.95
C ASP A 267 6.66 -13.32 -7.98
N GLU A 268 6.33 -14.50 -8.49
CA GLU A 268 4.94 -14.93 -8.65
C GLU A 268 4.23 -15.17 -7.31
N ALA A 269 4.93 -15.66 -6.29
CA ALA A 269 4.33 -15.91 -4.98
C ALA A 269 3.90 -14.61 -4.30
N GLY A 270 4.79 -13.63 -4.21
CA GLY A 270 4.53 -12.31 -3.64
C GLY A 270 3.49 -11.54 -4.46
N MET A 271 3.59 -11.55 -5.78
CA MET A 271 2.62 -10.84 -6.63
C MET A 271 1.22 -11.46 -6.57
N ARG A 272 1.06 -12.77 -6.35
CA ARG A 272 -0.25 -13.36 -6.07
C ARG A 272 -0.88 -12.80 -4.79
N VAL A 273 -0.09 -12.65 -3.72
CA VAL A 273 -0.56 -12.02 -2.47
C VAL A 273 -1.01 -10.58 -2.73
N VAL A 274 -0.23 -9.81 -3.49
CA VAL A 274 -0.60 -8.43 -3.87
C VAL A 274 -1.92 -8.41 -4.65
N MET A 275 -2.06 -9.24 -5.69
CA MET A 275 -3.27 -9.25 -6.51
C MET A 275 -4.51 -9.71 -5.73
N ASP A 276 -4.37 -10.65 -4.80
CA ASP A 276 -5.46 -11.04 -3.91
C ASP A 276 -5.95 -9.87 -3.04
N GLU A 277 -5.04 -9.08 -2.47
CA GLU A 277 -5.40 -7.91 -1.66
C GLU A 277 -6.00 -6.77 -2.50
N VAL A 278 -5.43 -6.51 -3.68
CA VAL A 278 -5.94 -5.51 -4.63
C VAL A 278 -7.37 -5.90 -5.07
N ARG A 279 -7.59 -7.17 -5.43
CA ARG A 279 -8.93 -7.69 -5.78
C ARG A 279 -9.91 -7.55 -4.62
N ARG A 280 -9.52 -8.01 -3.43
CA ARG A 280 -10.37 -7.98 -2.22
C ARG A 280 -10.88 -6.57 -1.91
N ARG A 281 -10.08 -5.55 -2.22
CA ARG A 281 -10.40 -4.14 -1.99
C ARG A 281 -11.08 -3.47 -3.18
N GLY A 282 -11.29 -4.18 -4.29
CA GLY A 282 -11.88 -3.63 -5.52
C GLY A 282 -11.02 -2.53 -6.14
N LEU A 283 -9.70 -2.68 -6.07
CA LEU A 283 -8.72 -1.73 -6.58
C LEU A 283 -8.21 -2.17 -7.96
N LEU A 284 -7.58 -1.24 -8.69
CA LEU A 284 -6.81 -1.55 -9.90
C LEU A 284 -5.31 -1.64 -9.60
N PHE A 285 -4.56 -2.26 -10.52
CA PHE A 285 -3.11 -2.31 -10.50
C PHE A 285 -2.52 -1.56 -11.69
N LEU A 286 -1.50 -0.74 -11.44
CA LEU A 286 -0.63 -0.19 -12.48
C LEU A 286 0.75 -0.82 -12.33
N ASP A 287 1.22 -1.48 -13.38
CA ASP A 287 2.60 -1.94 -13.45
C ASP A 287 3.50 -0.84 -14.03
N SER A 288 4.43 -0.33 -13.23
CA SER A 288 5.42 0.66 -13.69
C SER A 288 6.48 0.07 -14.64
N ARG A 289 6.47 -1.24 -14.87
CA ARG A 289 7.38 -1.99 -15.71
C ARG A 289 8.84 -1.66 -15.40
N THR A 290 9.21 -1.83 -14.13
CA THR A 290 10.58 -1.63 -13.63
C THR A 290 11.52 -2.77 -14.01
N THR A 291 10.97 -3.84 -14.61
CA THR A 291 11.67 -4.96 -15.24
C THR A 291 10.86 -5.47 -16.44
N GLY A 292 11.55 -6.04 -17.44
CA GLY A 292 10.88 -6.79 -18.50
C GLY A 292 10.22 -8.08 -18.00
N GLY A 293 10.73 -8.65 -16.91
CA GLY A 293 10.28 -9.92 -16.32
C GLY A 293 9.11 -9.84 -15.35
N THR A 294 8.43 -8.69 -15.25
CA THR A 294 7.28 -8.54 -14.34
C THR A 294 6.18 -9.54 -14.68
N VAL A 295 5.68 -10.24 -13.66
CA VAL A 295 4.50 -11.12 -13.75
C VAL A 295 3.21 -10.41 -13.36
N GLY A 296 3.31 -9.16 -12.91
CA GLY A 296 2.19 -8.35 -12.41
C GLY A 296 0.97 -8.32 -13.34
N PRO A 297 1.10 -7.95 -14.63
CA PRO A 297 -0.04 -7.80 -15.51
C PRO A 297 -0.73 -9.14 -15.81
N ARG A 298 0.05 -10.22 -15.94
CA ARG A 298 -0.48 -11.57 -16.15
C ARG A 298 -1.29 -12.02 -14.92
N LEU A 299 -0.75 -11.83 -13.72
CA LEU A 299 -1.42 -12.24 -12.48
C LEU A 299 -2.63 -11.37 -12.17
N ALA A 300 -2.58 -10.06 -12.47
CA ALA A 300 -3.72 -9.17 -12.32
C ALA A 300 -4.89 -9.64 -13.19
N ARG A 301 -4.66 -9.89 -14.48
CA ARG A 301 -5.68 -10.43 -15.40
C ARG A 301 -6.22 -11.78 -14.92
N ALA A 302 -5.35 -12.70 -14.51
CA ALA A 302 -5.76 -14.02 -13.99
C ALA A 302 -6.62 -13.92 -12.71
N ALA A 303 -6.38 -12.91 -11.88
CA ALA A 303 -7.14 -12.64 -10.67
C ALA A 303 -8.40 -11.79 -10.91
N GLY A 304 -8.66 -11.31 -12.13
CA GLY A 304 -9.76 -10.38 -12.40
C GLY A 304 -9.54 -8.97 -11.83
N VAL A 305 -8.28 -8.59 -11.59
CA VAL A 305 -7.88 -7.24 -11.18
C VAL A 305 -7.71 -6.38 -12.44
N PRO A 306 -8.42 -5.23 -12.56
CA PRO A 306 -8.20 -4.30 -13.65
C PRO A 306 -6.76 -3.81 -13.65
N VAL A 307 -6.11 -3.85 -14.81
CA VAL A 307 -4.69 -3.54 -14.92
C VAL A 307 -4.38 -2.59 -16.07
N ALA A 308 -3.41 -1.72 -15.83
CA ALA A 308 -2.69 -0.97 -16.86
C ALA A 308 -1.19 -1.19 -16.70
N GLU A 309 -0.47 -0.94 -17.79
CA GLU A 309 0.98 -1.03 -17.85
C GLU A 309 1.52 0.30 -18.37
N ARG A 310 2.63 0.75 -17.80
CA ARG A 310 3.34 1.92 -18.35
C ARG A 310 3.74 1.68 -19.80
N ASN A 311 3.51 2.68 -20.67
CA ASN A 311 4.08 2.70 -22.01
C ASN A 311 5.43 3.43 -22.04
N VAL A 312 5.49 4.66 -21.52
CA VAL A 312 6.67 5.52 -21.59
C VAL A 312 7.07 6.00 -20.20
N PHE A 313 8.36 5.90 -19.89
CA PHE A 313 8.95 6.56 -18.73
C PHE A 313 9.51 7.91 -19.17
N ILE A 314 8.96 9.02 -18.66
CA ILE A 314 9.24 10.34 -19.23
C ILE A 314 10.53 10.96 -18.70
N ASP A 315 11.04 10.55 -17.54
CA ASP A 315 12.15 11.22 -16.87
C ASP A 315 13.32 10.31 -16.44
N ASN A 316 13.55 9.23 -17.19
CA ASN A 316 14.73 8.36 -17.07
C ASN A 316 16.06 9.14 -17.09
N ASP A 317 16.11 10.24 -17.84
CA ASP A 317 17.20 11.21 -17.80
C ASP A 317 16.65 12.53 -17.27
N ASN A 318 17.23 13.03 -16.17
CA ASN A 318 16.77 14.23 -15.47
C ASN A 318 17.20 15.52 -16.19
N LYS A 319 16.89 15.61 -17.49
CA LYS A 319 17.17 16.75 -18.36
C LYS A 319 15.91 17.11 -19.13
N VAL A 320 15.55 18.39 -19.13
CA VAL A 320 14.34 18.90 -19.81
C VAL A 320 14.29 18.46 -21.28
N ALA A 321 15.41 18.53 -21.99
CA ALA A 321 15.49 18.10 -23.39
C ALA A 321 15.19 16.60 -23.59
N SER A 322 15.70 15.75 -22.69
CA SER A 322 15.43 14.31 -22.72
C SER A 322 13.96 14.02 -22.39
N ILE A 323 13.39 14.73 -21.41
CA ILE A 323 11.97 14.60 -21.02
C ILE A 323 11.05 15.04 -22.16
N ASN A 324 11.36 16.15 -22.85
CA ASN A 324 10.60 16.60 -24.02
C ASN A 324 10.61 15.55 -25.16
N LYS A 325 11.72 14.84 -25.36
CA LYS A 325 11.76 13.72 -26.32
C LYS A 325 10.85 12.58 -25.90
N GLN A 326 10.85 12.21 -24.62
CA GLN A 326 9.94 11.17 -24.11
C GLN A 326 8.47 11.60 -24.20
N LEU A 327 8.15 12.87 -23.96
CA LEU A 327 6.79 13.40 -24.13
C LEU A 327 6.33 13.34 -25.60
N ALA A 328 7.23 13.58 -26.56
CA ALA A 328 6.93 13.34 -27.97
C ALA A 328 6.69 11.85 -28.26
N GLU A 329 7.44 10.94 -27.61
CA GLU A 329 7.19 9.50 -27.72
C GLU A 329 5.83 9.09 -27.11
N VAL A 330 5.41 9.71 -26.00
CA VAL A 330 4.07 9.51 -25.43
C VAL A 330 2.98 9.82 -26.46
N GLU A 331 3.11 10.95 -27.16
CA GLU A 331 2.19 11.34 -28.24
C GLU A 331 2.22 10.32 -29.39
N ALA A 332 3.41 9.89 -29.80
CA ALA A 332 3.56 8.90 -30.86
C ALA A 332 2.92 7.55 -30.50
N VAL A 333 3.11 7.06 -29.27
CA VAL A 333 2.45 5.84 -28.76
C VAL A 333 0.93 6.02 -28.76
N ALA A 334 0.42 7.12 -28.21
CA ALA A 334 -1.01 7.39 -28.15
C ALA A 334 -1.61 7.42 -29.56
N GLN A 335 -0.94 8.04 -30.52
CA GLN A 335 -1.38 8.09 -31.91
C GLN A 335 -1.44 6.70 -32.55
N ARG A 336 -0.49 5.81 -32.25
CA ARG A 336 -0.42 4.45 -32.83
C ARG A 336 -1.51 3.52 -32.30
N GLN A 337 -1.72 3.47 -30.99
CA GLN A 337 -2.61 2.48 -30.35
C GLN A 337 -3.88 3.08 -29.73
N GLY A 338 -4.10 4.38 -29.88
CA GLY A 338 -5.26 5.11 -29.34
C GLY A 338 -5.15 5.52 -27.87
N TYR A 339 -4.09 5.10 -27.16
CA TYR A 339 -3.81 5.54 -25.80
C TYR A 339 -2.33 5.48 -25.41
N ALA A 340 -1.93 6.22 -24.38
CA ALA A 340 -0.63 6.05 -23.72
C ALA A 340 -0.71 6.29 -22.20
N VAL A 341 0.01 5.48 -21.44
CA VAL A 341 0.29 5.68 -20.02
C VAL A 341 1.74 6.15 -19.88
N ALA A 342 1.91 7.41 -19.49
CA ALA A 342 3.19 8.04 -19.21
C ALA A 342 3.44 8.08 -17.70
N ILE A 343 4.61 7.63 -17.25
CA ILE A 343 5.03 7.74 -15.85
C ILE A 343 6.25 8.63 -15.74
N GLY A 344 6.23 9.57 -14.79
CA GLY A 344 7.39 10.35 -14.36
C GLY A 344 7.37 10.58 -12.86
N HIS A 345 8.24 11.45 -12.38
CA HIS A 345 8.43 11.77 -10.96
C HIS A 345 8.42 13.28 -10.73
N PRO A 346 8.24 13.77 -9.49
CA PRO A 346 8.23 15.19 -9.16
C PRO A 346 9.65 15.77 -9.17
N ARG A 347 10.41 15.63 -10.25
CA ARG A 347 11.75 16.22 -10.42
C ARG A 347 11.63 17.64 -10.97
N GLU A 348 12.65 18.45 -10.72
CA GLU A 348 12.70 19.82 -11.27
C GLU A 348 12.63 19.86 -12.80
N ALA A 349 13.37 18.97 -13.48
CA ALA A 349 13.35 18.90 -14.93
C ALA A 349 11.96 18.45 -15.44
N THR A 350 11.32 17.49 -14.75
CA THR A 350 9.98 17.01 -15.08
C THR A 350 8.95 18.10 -14.93
N ILE A 351 8.94 18.84 -13.82
CA ILE A 351 8.02 19.97 -13.60
C ILE A 351 8.20 21.03 -14.71
N LYS A 352 9.45 21.37 -15.07
CA LYS A 352 9.76 22.36 -16.11
C LYS A 352 9.30 21.93 -17.51
N ALA A 353 9.41 20.66 -17.85
CA ALA A 353 9.00 20.12 -19.16
C ALA A 353 7.48 19.90 -19.24
N LEU A 354 6.90 19.35 -18.18
CA LEU A 354 5.53 18.85 -18.17
C LEU A 354 4.49 19.97 -18.20
N GLY A 355 4.72 21.08 -17.49
CA GLY A 355 3.76 22.20 -17.43
C GLY A 355 3.37 22.76 -18.81
N PRO A 356 4.34 23.20 -19.64
CA PRO A 356 4.07 23.66 -21.00
C PRO A 356 3.45 22.58 -21.88
N TRP A 357 3.89 21.33 -21.72
CA TRP A 357 3.36 20.22 -22.51
C TRP A 357 1.88 19.96 -22.22
N LEU A 358 1.48 19.94 -20.94
CA LEU A 358 0.09 19.76 -20.50
C LEU A 358 -0.84 20.85 -21.05
N ALA A 359 -0.35 22.08 -21.18
CA ALA A 359 -1.12 23.20 -21.72
C ALA A 359 -1.44 23.03 -23.21
N GLU A 360 -0.54 22.40 -23.97
CA GLU A 360 -0.63 22.35 -25.44
C GLU A 360 -1.06 21.00 -26.00
N VAL A 361 -0.93 19.90 -25.25
CA VAL A 361 -1.16 18.54 -25.75
C VAL A 361 -2.60 18.34 -26.28
N GLN A 362 -3.58 19.02 -25.70
CA GLN A 362 -4.96 18.95 -26.20
C GLN A 362 -5.14 19.67 -27.55
N ASN A 363 -4.40 20.75 -27.80
CA ASN A 363 -4.37 21.45 -29.09
C ASN A 363 -3.75 20.58 -30.19
N ARG A 364 -2.88 19.63 -29.81
CA ARG A 364 -2.30 18.63 -30.71
C ARG A 364 -3.22 17.44 -30.99
N GLY A 365 -4.47 17.46 -30.53
CA GLY A 365 -5.48 16.45 -30.86
C GLY A 365 -5.62 15.31 -29.86
N PHE A 366 -4.87 15.34 -28.75
CA PHE A 366 -4.98 14.34 -27.69
C PHE A 366 -5.99 14.76 -26.62
N ARG A 367 -6.36 13.81 -25.75
CA ARG A 367 -7.16 14.08 -24.54
C ARG A 367 -6.42 13.61 -23.30
N LEU A 368 -6.24 14.49 -22.33
CA LEU A 368 -5.69 14.13 -21.03
C LEU A 368 -6.80 13.49 -20.18
N VAL A 369 -6.51 12.32 -19.64
CA VAL A 369 -7.45 11.55 -18.82
C VAL A 369 -6.74 10.97 -17.60
N PRO A 370 -7.44 10.72 -16.49
CA PRO A 370 -6.90 9.94 -15.39
C PRO A 370 -6.71 8.48 -15.85
N LEU A 371 -5.82 7.76 -15.18
CA LEU A 371 -5.49 6.36 -15.50
C LEU A 371 -6.73 5.46 -15.57
N THR A 372 -7.70 5.63 -14.66
CA THR A 372 -8.93 4.83 -14.66
C THR A 372 -9.70 4.88 -15.98
N THR A 373 -9.59 5.96 -16.75
CA THR A 373 -10.23 6.06 -18.07
C THR A 373 -9.61 5.10 -19.08
N ILE A 374 -8.27 4.97 -19.05
CA ILE A 374 -7.58 3.99 -19.90
C ILE A 374 -7.92 2.58 -19.44
N VAL A 375 -7.92 2.32 -18.13
CA VAL A 375 -8.27 0.99 -17.59
C VAL A 375 -9.68 0.57 -18.00
N LYS A 376 -10.67 1.49 -18.03
CA LYS A 376 -12.04 1.23 -18.53
C LYS A 376 -12.12 0.91 -20.04
N ARG A 377 -11.12 1.34 -20.83
CA ARG A 377 -11.06 1.03 -22.26
C ARG A 377 -10.38 -0.31 -22.55
N LEU A 378 -9.53 -0.77 -21.63
CA LEU A 378 -8.71 -1.99 -21.79
C LEU A 378 -9.38 -3.25 -21.24
N ASN A 379 -10.32 -3.09 -20.30
CA ASN A 379 -11.04 -4.17 -19.62
C ASN A 379 -12.54 -3.94 -19.79
#